data_AF-A0A9Q1CQI7-F1
#
_entry.id   AF-A0A9Q1CQI7-F1
#
_cell.length_a   1.000
_cell.length_b   1.000
_cell.length_c   1.000
_cell.angle_alpha   90.00
_cell.angle_beta   90.00
_cell.angle_gamma   90.00
#
_symmetry.space_group_name_H-M   'P 1'
#
loop_
_entity.id
_entity.type
_entity.pdbx_description
1 polymer ?
#
loop_
_entity_poly.entity_id
_entity_poly.type
_entity_poly.pdbx_seq_one_letter_code
_entity_poly.pdbx_strand_id
1 'polypeptide(L)'
;MVARPFLKGYLPRWTEELVTVAQRLPRLPVVYRLKYCEGEWLEGTFYEAELQKVTKDGSDVYRVERIVRTRKTKDGKTEYFVKWKGYPSKFNTWVSNLIKL
;
A
#
# COMPACT_ATOMS: atom_id res chain seq x y z
N MET A 1 3.61 -17.45 -20.53
CA MET A 1 3.23 -16.03 -20.53
C MET A 1 1.78 -15.93 -20.09
N VAL A 2 1.50 -15.34 -18.92
CA VAL A 2 0.11 -15.09 -18.49
C VAL A 2 -0.34 -13.79 -19.17
N ALA A 3 -1.10 -13.90 -20.25
CA ALA A 3 -1.78 -12.76 -20.83
C ALA A 3 -2.75 -12.21 -19.78
N ARG A 4 -2.51 -10.99 -19.30
CA ARG A 4 -3.49 -10.26 -18.48
C ARG A 4 -4.47 -9.62 -19.46
N PRO A 5 -5.68 -10.17 -19.66
CA PRO A 5 -6.65 -9.56 -20.56
C PRO A 5 -6.89 -8.13 -20.11
N PHE A 6 -6.92 -7.19 -21.05
CA PHE A 6 -7.21 -5.79 -20.79
C PHE A 6 -8.56 -5.70 -20.05
N LEU A 7 -8.50 -5.50 -18.74
CA LEU A 7 -9.68 -5.34 -17.91
C LEU A 7 -10.33 -3.99 -18.28
N LYS A 8 -11.65 -3.99 -18.45
CA LYS A 8 -12.48 -2.84 -18.85
C LYS A 8 -12.17 -1.60 -17.96
N GLY A 9 -11.85 -0.47 -18.59
CA GLY A 9 -11.17 0.69 -17.98
C GLY A 9 -11.99 1.62 -17.09
N TYR A 10 -13.19 1.25 -16.64
CA TYR A 10 -14.08 2.14 -15.87
C TYR A 10 -14.10 1.89 -14.35
N LEU A 11 -13.46 0.82 -13.86
CA LEU A 11 -13.32 0.63 -12.42
C LEU A 11 -12.14 1.47 -11.92
N PRO A 12 -12.32 2.33 -10.90
CA PRO A 12 -11.18 3.00 -10.27
C PRO A 12 -10.23 1.94 -9.69
N ARG A 13 -9.05 1.80 -10.30
CA ARG A 13 -8.00 0.86 -9.88
C ARG A 13 -6.99 1.48 -8.92
N TRP A 14 -7.45 2.38 -8.05
CA TRP A 14 -6.59 2.89 -7.00
C TRP A 14 -6.22 1.72 -6.08
N THR A 15 -4.93 1.39 -6.02
CA THR A 15 -4.40 0.49 -5.01
C THR A 15 -4.27 1.25 -3.69
N GLU A 16 -4.37 0.56 -2.55
CA GLU A 16 -4.13 1.16 -1.22
C GLU A 16 -2.61 1.26 -0.90
N GLU A 17 -1.75 1.09 -1.92
CA GLU A 17 -0.29 1.06 -1.82
C GLU A 17 0.29 2.48 -1.74
N LEU A 18 1.16 2.70 -0.75
CA LEU A 18 1.91 3.95 -0.64
C LEU A 18 3.19 3.89 -1.48
N VAL A 19 3.38 4.93 -2.28
CA VAL A 19 4.54 5.13 -3.14
C VAL A 19 5.10 6.53 -2.95
N THR A 20 6.41 6.67 -3.13
CA THR A 20 7.11 7.93 -3.05
C THR A 20 7.44 8.42 -4.45
N VAL A 21 7.10 9.68 -4.74
CA VAL A 21 7.54 10.36 -5.96
C VAL A 21 9.05 10.60 -5.86
N ALA A 22 9.83 9.83 -6.62
CA ALA A 22 11.29 9.89 -6.59
C ALA A 22 11.85 10.88 -7.62
N GLN A 23 11.18 11.05 -8.76
CA GLN A 23 11.62 11.96 -9.81
C GLN A 23 10.43 12.55 -10.55
N ARG A 24 10.46 13.86 -10.79
CA ARG A 24 9.57 14.56 -11.73
C ARG A 24 10.33 14.81 -13.03
N LEU A 25 9.78 14.34 -14.15
CA LEU A 25 10.37 14.50 -15.47
C LEU A 25 9.60 15.58 -16.26
N PRO A 26 10.26 16.68 -16.68
CA PRO A 26 9.61 17.76 -17.41
C PRO A 26 9.42 17.38 -18.89
N ARG A 27 8.52 16.42 -19.15
CA ARG A 27 8.03 16.07 -20.49
C ARG A 27 6.67 16.75 -20.74
N LEU A 28 6.15 16.62 -21.95
CA LEU A 28 4.79 17.07 -22.30
C LEU A 28 3.97 15.83 -22.69
N PRO A 29 3.09 15.31 -21.81
CA PRO A 29 2.76 15.79 -20.45
C PRO A 29 3.85 15.48 -19.42
N VAL A 30 3.83 16.18 -18.28
CA VAL A 30 4.75 15.91 -17.17
C VAL A 30 4.49 14.50 -16.62
N VAL A 31 5.56 13.75 -16.36
CA VAL A 31 5.47 12.39 -15.83
C VAL A 31 6.38 12.20 -14.62
N TYR A 32 6.05 11.22 -13.78
CA TYR A 32 6.74 10.93 -12.53
C TYR A 32 7.30 9.52 -12.52
N ARG A 33 8.46 9.33 -11.88
CA ARG A 33 8.99 8.02 -11.51
C ARG A 33 8.78 7.81 -10.02
N LEU A 34 8.30 6.62 -9.68
CA LEU A 34 7.90 6.27 -8.32
C LEU A 34 8.83 5.20 -7.75
N LYS A 35 8.98 5.22 -6.43
CA LYS A 35 9.59 4.14 -5.66
C LYS A 35 8.59 3.63 -4.63
N TYR A 36 8.66 2.34 -4.33
CA TYR A 36 8.04 1.81 -3.13
C TYR A 36 8.73 2.38 -1.88
N CYS A 37 8.07 2.27 -0.72
CA CYS A 37 8.65 2.71 0.55
C CYS A 37 9.99 2.00 0.88
N GLU A 38 10.20 0.78 0.37
CA GLU A 38 11.44 0.02 0.52
C GLU A 38 12.57 0.48 -0.42
N GLY A 39 12.33 1.48 -1.29
CA GLY A 39 13.31 2.05 -2.19
C GLY A 39 13.43 1.36 -3.55
N GLU A 40 12.74 0.23 -3.75
CA GLU A 40 12.58 -0.43 -5.05
C GLU A 40 11.83 0.48 -6.04
N TRP A 41 12.26 0.49 -7.29
CA TRP A 41 11.60 1.28 -8.34
C TRP A 41 10.33 0.61 -8.83
N LEU A 42 9.28 1.41 -9.02
CA LEU A 42 8.11 0.97 -9.77
C LEU A 42 8.43 1.06 -11.27
N GLU A 43 8.09 0.01 -12.03
CA GLU A 43 8.31 -0.02 -13.46
C GLU A 43 7.39 0.98 -14.17
N GLY A 44 7.97 1.80 -15.06
CA GLY A 44 7.23 2.78 -15.87
C GLY A 44 7.29 4.22 -15.36
N THR A 45 6.42 5.04 -15.93
CA THR A 45 6.24 6.46 -15.58
C THR A 45 4.75 6.76 -15.48
N PHE A 46 4.37 7.61 -14.55
CA PHE A 46 2.97 7.86 -14.17
C PHE A 46 2.61 9.33 -14.36
N TYR A 47 1.37 9.60 -14.75
CA TYR A 47 0.84 10.95 -14.82
C TYR A 47 0.35 11.43 -13.46
N GLU A 48 0.24 12.75 -13.28
CA GLU A 48 -0.28 13.34 -12.04
C GLU A 48 -1.69 12.86 -11.71
N ALA A 49 -2.56 12.72 -12.72
CA ALA A 49 -3.93 12.27 -12.54
C ALA A 49 -4.07 10.82 -12.06
N GLU A 50 -2.99 10.02 -12.17
CA GLU A 50 -2.93 8.65 -11.66
C GLU A 50 -2.42 8.59 -10.21
N LEU A 51 -2.07 9.74 -9.62
CA LEU A 51 -1.48 9.84 -8.28
C LEU A 51 -2.36 10.67 -7.36
N GLN A 52 -2.57 10.16 -6.15
CA GLN A 52 -3.25 10.89 -5.09
C GLN A 52 -2.20 11.30 -4.05
N LYS A 53 -2.03 12.59 -3.83
CA LYS A 53 -1.20 13.08 -2.73
C LYS A 53 -1.88 12.72 -1.41
N VAL A 54 -1.14 12.05 -0.52
CA VAL A 54 -1.58 11.67 0.82
C VAL A 54 -0.66 12.32 1.85
N THR A 55 -1.23 12.95 2.86
CA THR A 55 -0.54 13.34 4.09
C THR A 55 -0.72 12.22 5.10
N LYS A 56 0.39 11.75 5.66
CA LYS A 56 0.39 10.70 6.68
C LYS A 56 0.87 11.26 8.01
N ASP A 57 0.10 11.01 9.05
CA ASP A 57 0.40 11.37 10.44
C ASP A 57 0.68 10.09 11.26
N GLY A 58 1.36 10.22 12.39
CA GLY A 58 1.70 9.08 13.25
C GLY A 58 0.49 8.30 13.81
N SER A 59 -0.72 8.85 13.68
CA SER A 59 -1.99 8.27 14.16
C SER A 59 -2.86 7.66 13.06
N ASP A 60 -2.33 7.46 11.85
CA ASP A 60 -3.12 6.93 10.74
C ASP A 60 -3.59 5.50 10.96
N VAL A 61 -4.84 5.25 10.53
CA VAL A 61 -5.45 3.92 10.55
C VAL A 61 -5.24 3.22 9.21
N TYR A 62 -4.78 1.98 9.26
CA TYR A 62 -4.58 1.12 8.09
C TYR A 62 -5.61 0.00 8.08
N ARG A 63 -6.14 -0.31 6.89
CA ARG A 63 -7.17 -1.34 6.72
C ARG A 63 -6.57 -2.72 6.83
N VAL A 64 -7.21 -3.55 7.66
CA VAL A 64 -6.88 -4.97 7.80
C VAL A 64 -7.66 -5.76 6.76
N GLU A 65 -6.95 -6.58 5.97
CA GLU A 65 -7.59 -7.57 5.09
C GLU A 65 -8.06 -8.77 5.90
N ARG A 66 -7.17 -9.32 6.74
CA ARG A 66 -7.49 -10.43 7.65
C ARG A 66 -6.47 -10.58 8.77
N ILE A 67 -6.90 -11.22 9.85
CA ILE A 67 -6.01 -11.71 10.91
C ILE A 67 -5.47 -13.08 10.49
N VAL A 68 -4.16 -13.22 10.46
CA VAL A 68 -3.47 -14.45 10.05
C VAL A 68 -3.15 -15.35 11.24
N ARG A 69 -2.75 -14.75 12.38
CA ARG A 69 -2.45 -15.47 13.63
C ARG A 69 -2.81 -14.61 14.84
N THR A 70 -2.98 -15.27 15.98
CA THR A 70 -3.19 -14.62 17.27
C THR A 70 -2.23 -15.24 18.28
N ARG A 71 -1.62 -14.41 19.15
CA ARG A 71 -0.77 -14.89 20.24
C ARG A 71 -1.06 -14.15 21.54
N LYS A 72 -0.75 -14.78 22.67
CA LYS A 72 -0.63 -14.09 23.96
C LYS A 72 0.85 -13.86 24.25
N THR A 73 1.22 -12.63 24.61
CA THR A 73 2.57 -12.30 25.08
C THR A 73 2.78 -12.80 26.51
N LYS A 74 4.03 -12.79 26.96
CA LYS A 74 4.38 -13.17 28.34
C LYS A 74 3.66 -12.32 29.38
N ASP A 75 3.35 -11.07 29.04
CA ASP A 75 2.61 -10.12 29.89
C ASP A 75 1.07 -10.30 29.81
N GLY A 76 0.59 -11.36 29.15
CA GLY A 76 -0.84 -11.67 29.02
C GLY A 76 -1.60 -10.85 27.96
N LYS A 77 -0.92 -9.95 27.23
CA LYS A 77 -1.55 -9.15 26.17
C LYS A 77 -1.79 -10.00 24.92
N THR A 78 -2.93 -9.78 24.27
CA THR A 78 -3.23 -10.43 22.99
C THR A 78 -2.71 -9.59 21.84
N GLU A 79 -1.97 -10.20 20.93
CA GLU A 79 -1.51 -9.59 19.70
C GLU A 79 -2.04 -10.37 18.49
N TYR A 80 -2.22 -9.66 17.39
CA TYR A 80 -2.76 -10.18 16.13
C TYR A 80 -1.73 -9.98 15.04
N PHE A 81 -1.38 -11.05 14.33
CA PHE A 81 -0.56 -10.98 13.13
C PHE A 81 -1.46 -10.68 11.95
N VAL A 82 -1.32 -9.49 11.40
CA VAL A 82 -2.30 -8.92 10.47
C VAL A 82 -1.77 -8.90 9.05
N LYS A 83 -2.63 -9.28 8.11
CA LYS A 83 -2.48 -9.02 6.69
C LYS A 83 -3.13 -7.69 6.35
N TRP A 84 -2.33 -6.71 5.97
CA TRP A 84 -2.80 -5.39 5.57
C TRP A 84 -3.41 -5.42 4.17
N LYS A 85 -4.54 -4.73 4.00
CA LYS A 85 -5.24 -4.66 2.72
C LYS A 85 -4.40 -3.88 1.72
N GLY A 86 -4.18 -4.48 0.55
CA GLY A 86 -3.39 -3.86 -0.52
C GLY A 86 -1.88 -3.94 -0.36
N TYR A 87 -1.35 -4.59 0.70
CA TYR A 87 0.10 -4.76 0.87
C TYR A 87 0.51 -6.22 0.73
N PRO A 88 1.67 -6.56 0.16
CA PRO A 88 2.20 -7.92 0.14
C PRO A 88 2.41 -8.51 1.55
N SER A 89 2.38 -9.84 1.68
CA SER A 89 2.45 -10.52 2.98
C SER A 89 3.75 -10.31 3.75
N LYS A 90 4.80 -9.79 3.09
CA LYS A 90 6.05 -9.39 3.74
C LYS A 90 5.86 -8.25 4.75
N PHE A 91 4.84 -7.43 4.56
CA PHE A 91 4.49 -6.32 5.47
C PHE A 91 3.58 -6.74 6.62
N ASN A 92 3.25 -8.03 6.76
CA ASN A 92 2.44 -8.48 7.87
C ASN A 92 3.15 -8.21 9.19
N THR A 93 2.44 -7.65 10.16
CA THR A 93 3.01 -7.25 11.45
C THR A 93 2.11 -7.69 12.60
N TRP A 94 2.71 -7.85 13.78
CA TRP A 94 1.97 -8.05 15.02
C TRP A 94 1.47 -6.69 15.53
N VAL A 95 0.17 -6.59 15.77
CA VAL A 95 -0.46 -5.39 16.36
C VAL A 95 -1.29 -5.77 17.58
N SER A 96 -1.27 -4.91 18.58
CA SER A 96 -2.07 -5.05 19.81
C SER A 96 -3.32 -4.18 19.82
N ASN A 97 -3.34 -3.12 19.00
CA ASN A 97 -4.46 -2.18 18.90
C ASN A 97 -5.20 -2.36 17.57
N LEU A 98 -6.40 -2.94 17.64
CA LEU A 98 -7.32 -3.06 16.51
C LEU A 98 -8.60 -2.27 16.83
N ILE A 99 -8.99 -1.39 15.92
CA ILE A 99 -10.23 -0.61 16.02
C ILE A 99 -11.24 -1.22 15.05
N LYS A 100 -12.46 -1.48 15.53
CA LYS A 100 -13.61 -1.78 14.66
C LYS A 100 -14.20 -0.44 14.24
N LEU A 101 -14.16 -0.16 12.93
CA LEU A 101 -14.80 0.98 12.29
C LEU A 101 -16.25 0.65 11.92
#